data_AF-A0A2E5XWM2-F1
#
_entry.id   AF-A0A2E5XWM2-F1
#
_cell.length_a   1.000
_cell.length_b   1.000
_cell.length_c   1.000
_cell.angle_alpha   90.00
_cell.angle_beta   90.00
_cell.angle_gamma   90.00
#
_symmetry.space_group_name_H-M   'P 1'
#
loop_
_entity.id
_entity.type
_entity.pdbx_description
1 polymer ?
#
loop_
_entity_poly.entity_id
_entity_poly.type
_entity_poly.pdbx_seq_one_letter_code
_entity_poly.pdbx_strand_id
1 'polypeptide(L)' 'MSYKMIKTRKLVNGEVVQELEKSIKLIIKTKCPTKWIIEDMETGQRYRANGKTKIGSMFDPIKGK' A
#
# COMPACT_ATOMS: atom_id res chain seq x y z
N MET A 1 -19.25 27.22 12.16
CA MET A 1 -18.69 25.89 12.45
C MET A 1 -18.57 25.14 11.13
N SER A 2 -17.38 24.96 10.56
CA SER A 2 -17.21 24.08 9.39
C SER A 2 -16.94 22.67 9.89
N TYR A 3 -17.85 21.73 9.60
CA TYR A 3 -17.63 20.32 9.89
C TYR A 3 -16.58 19.78 8.92
N LYS A 4 -15.44 19.33 9.45
CA LYS A 4 -14.42 18.63 8.67
C LYS A 4 -14.94 17.22 8.39
N MET A 5 -15.41 16.98 7.18
CA MET A 5 -15.83 15.64 6.76
C MET A 5 -14.59 14.74 6.65
N ILE A 6 -14.49 13.75 7.53
CA ILE A 6 -13.39 12.77 7.51
C ILE A 6 -13.67 11.82 6.34
N LYS A 7 -12.81 11.84 5.31
CA LYS A 7 -12.86 10.86 4.23
C LYS A 7 -12.46 9.49 4.76
N THR A 8 -13.11 8.45 4.25
CA THR A 8 -12.82 7.07 4.65
C THR A 8 -12.82 6.14 3.45
N ARG A 9 -12.17 4.99 3.59
CA ARG A 9 -12.15 3.91 2.60
C ARG A 9 -12.54 2.58 3.24
N LYS A 10 -13.21 1.73 2.48
CA LYS A 10 -13.57 0.37 2.89
C LYS A 10 -12.55 -0.62 2.35
N LEU A 11 -12.00 -1.45 3.23
CA LEU A 11 -11.04 -2.48 2.90
C LEU A 11 -11.75 -3.78 2.45
N VAL A 12 -11.01 -4.69 1.83
CA VAL A 12 -11.52 -6.00 1.37
C VAL A 12 -12.07 -6.86 2.50
N ASN A 13 -11.59 -6.69 3.73
CA ASN A 13 -12.07 -7.39 4.93
C ASN A 13 -13.32 -6.74 5.55
N GLY A 14 -13.81 -5.62 4.99
CA GLY A 14 -14.97 -4.88 5.48
C GLY A 14 -14.68 -3.77 6.48
N GLU A 15 -13.44 -3.64 6.95
CA GLU A 15 -13.02 -2.55 7.83
C GLU A 15 -13.05 -1.19 7.11
N VAL A 16 -13.22 -0.11 7.87
CA VAL A 16 -13.23 1.26 7.35
C VAL A 16 -12.06 2.03 7.97
N VAL A 17 -11.21 2.60 7.12
CA VAL A 17 -10.02 3.37 7.53
C VAL A 17 -10.14 4.83 7.11
N GLN A 18 -9.50 5.72 7.87
CA GLN A 18 -9.46 7.15 7.56
C GLN A 18 -8.50 7.45 6.41
N GLU A 19 -8.95 8.27 5.47
CA GLU A 19 -8.12 8.79 4.39
C GLU A 19 -7.52 10.14 4.81
N LEU A 20 -6.19 10.24 4.71
CA LEU A 20 -5.46 11.46 5.00
C LEU A 20 -5.73 12.50 3.91
N GLU A 21 -5.80 13.79 4.29
CA GLU A 21 -6.00 14.89 3.34
C GLU A 21 -4.81 15.08 2.38
N LYS A 22 -3.62 14.67 2.80
CA LYS A 22 -2.37 14.79 2.03
C LYS A 22 -1.69 13.43 1.94
N SER A 23 -1.07 13.17 0.80
CA SER A 23 -0.27 11.96 0.61
C SER A 23 0.96 11.97 1.51
N ILE A 24 1.35 10.78 1.98
CA ILE A 24 2.57 10.56 2.74
C ILE A 24 3.46 9.54 2.03
N LYS A 25 4.76 9.56 2.34
CA LYS A 25 5.70 8.57 1.80
C LYS A 25 5.72 7.33 2.68
N LEU A 26 5.45 6.17 2.09
CA LEU A 26 5.74 4.88 2.70
C LEU A 26 7.15 4.43 2.29
N ILE A 27 8.05 4.22 3.26
CA ILE A 27 9.45 3.85 3.02
C ILE A 27 9.77 2.52 3.70
N ILE A 28 10.20 1.53 2.92
CA ILE A 28 10.68 0.24 3.43
C ILE A 28 12.19 0.16 3.21
N LYS A 29 12.96 0.10 4.30
CA LYS A 29 14.42 -0.10 4.26
C LYS A 29 14.73 -1.55 4.58
N THR A 30 15.45 -2.24 3.69
CA THR A 30 15.77 -3.66 3.91
C THR A 30 17.05 -4.09 3.20
N LYS A 31 17.69 -5.13 3.72
CA LYS A 31 18.82 -5.82 3.08
C LYS A 31 18.39 -7.02 2.23
N CYS A 32 17.16 -7.52 2.41
CA CYS A 32 16.64 -8.72 1.73
C CYS A 32 15.29 -8.38 1.08
N PRO A 33 15.26 -7.68 -0.06
CA PRO A 33 14.03 -7.18 -0.67
C PRO A 33 13.03 -8.30 -0.96
N THR A 34 13.50 -9.43 -1.48
CA THR A 34 12.65 -10.57 -1.89
C THR A 34 11.85 -11.23 -0.76
N LYS A 35 12.16 -10.96 0.51
CA LYS A 35 11.36 -11.44 1.66
C LYS A 35 10.05 -10.68 1.85
N TRP A 36 9.94 -9.48 1.28
CA TRP A 36 8.81 -8.59 1.51
C TRP A 36 7.72 -8.77 0.46
N ILE A 37 6.49 -8.82 0.94
CA ILE A 37 5.26 -8.70 0.16
C ILE A 37 4.50 -7.49 0.71
N ILE A 38 4.04 -6.62 -0.18
CA ILE A 38 3.11 -5.54 0.14
C ILE A 38 1.75 -5.93 -0.44
N GLU A 39 0.71 -5.77 0.36
CA GLU A 39 -0.68 -6.01 -0.03
C GLU A 39 -1.46 -4.73 0.15
N ASP A 40 -2.11 -4.28 -0.93
CA ASP A 40 -3.08 -3.20 -0.86
C ASP A 40 -4.37 -3.77 -0.28
N MET A 41 -4.70 -3.38 0.96
CA MET A 41 -5.87 -3.89 1.67
C MET A 41 -7.20 -3.34 1.11
N GLU A 42 -7.17 -2.33 0.24
CA GLU A 42 -8.37 -1.83 -0.46
C GLU A 42 -8.76 -2.73 -1.63
N THR A 43 -7.78 -3.25 -2.37
CA THR A 43 -8.00 -4.03 -3.60
C THR A 43 -7.64 -5.51 -3.49
N GLY A 44 -6.87 -5.88 -2.46
CA GLY A 44 -6.25 -7.21 -2.31
C GLY A 44 -5.06 -7.45 -3.23
N GLN A 45 -4.61 -6.44 -3.99
CA GLN A 45 -3.47 -6.60 -4.91
C GLN A 45 -2.17 -6.75 -4.14
N ARG A 46 -1.39 -7.79 -4.47
CA ARG A 46 -0.12 -8.10 -3.83
C ARG A 46 1.06 -7.82 -4.75
N TYR A 47 2.17 -7.43 -4.14
CA TYR A 47 3.42 -7.11 -4.83
C TYR A 47 4.61 -7.68 -4.06
N ARG A 48 5.56 -8.30 -4.76
CA ARG A 48 6.83 -8.78 -4.19
C ARG A 48 7.93 -7.78 -4.52
N ALA A 49 8.72 -7.39 -3.52
CA ALA A 49 9.90 -6.56 -3.78
C ALA A 49 10.98 -7.38 -4.50
N ASN A 50 11.64 -6.80 -5.49
CA ASN A 50 12.57 -7.49 -6.39
C ASN A 50 14.03 -7.01 -6.29
N GLY A 51 14.30 -5.98 -5.48
CA GLY A 51 15.64 -5.45 -5.24
C GLY A 51 16.13 -4.42 -6.24
N LYS A 52 15.36 -4.10 -7.29
CA LYS A 52 15.64 -2.94 -8.13
C LYS A 52 15.49 -1.67 -7.31
N THR A 53 16.33 -0.67 -7.57
CA THR A 53 16.35 0.62 -6.86
C THR A 53 15.66 1.74 -7.64
N LYS A 54 15.36 1.53 -8.92
CA LYS A 54 14.64 2.49 -9.75
C LYS A 54 13.18 2.58 -9.30
N ILE A 55 12.76 3.78 -8.91
CA ILE A 55 11.37 4.09 -8.52
C ILE A 55 10.41 3.62 -9.61
N GLY A 56 9.31 2.98 -9.20
CA GLY A 56 8.32 2.40 -10.12
C GLY A 56 8.64 0.99 -10.61
N SER A 57 9.84 0.45 -10.35
CA SER A 57 10.24 -0.91 -10.75
C SER A 57 10.65 -1.82 -9.59
N MET A 58 10.57 -1.32 -8.34
CA MET A 58 11.04 -2.00 -7.13
C MET A 58 10.20 -3.23 -6.74
N PHE A 59 9.02 -3.38 -7.35
CA PHE A 59 8.02 -4.36 -7.01
C PHE A 59 7.45 -5.01 -8.26
N ASP A 60 7.32 -6.34 -8.23
CA ASP A 60 6.63 -7.10 -9.26
C ASP A 60 5.24 -7.52 -8.75
N PRO A 61 4.18 -7.40 -9.55
CA PRO A 61 2.85 -7.82 -9.15
C PRO A 61 2.83 -9.34 -8.98
N ILE A 62 2.20 -9.80 -7.90
CA ILE A 62 1.91 -11.23 -7.70
C ILE A 62 0.54 -11.47 -8.34
N LYS A 63 0.50 -12.27 -9.41
CA LYS A 63 -0.75 -12.69 -10.04
C LYS A 63 -1.27 -13.97 -9.36
N GLY A 64 -2.52 -13.93 -8.89
CA GLY A 64 -3.26 -15.10 -8.42
C GLY A 64 -3.23 -15.33 -6.90
N LYS A 65 -4.36 -15.84 -6.40
CA LYS A 65 -4.41 -16.87 -5.36
C LYS A 65 -4.47 -18.22 -6.06
#